data_AF-A0A3N5ZTG3-F1
#
_entry.id   AF-A0A3N5ZTG3-F1
#
_cell.length_a   1.000
_cell.length_b   1.000
_cell.length_c   1.000
_cell.angle_alpha   90.00
_cell.angle_beta   90.00
_cell.angle_gamma   90.00
#
_symmetry.space_group_name_H-M   'P 1'
#
loop_
_entity.id
_entity.type
_entity.pdbx_description
1 polymer ?
#
loop_
_entity_poly.entity_id
_entity_poly.type
_entity_poly.pdbx_seq_one_letter_code
_entity_poly.pdbx_strand_id
1 'polypeptide(L)'
;MAEKQPTPKELLDRIDYQPPHADWMETPVDIRKGMYCYASNPKSVATLGLPNARPWNPLDEDWKLPENWQQIIHEGFKERLERFRSVKLFMDICVRCGACADKCHYFIGTGDPKNMPVLRAELLRSVYRNDFTRLGKLLGKANGARPLTLDVLKEWWYYLFQCSECRRCSLYCPYGIDTAEITIFGRELLNLVGLNIDWIATPVSNCYMTGNHLGIQPHAFKDMLDFFVDDIEEKTGVKVAPKYMKKGADILFITPSGDVFADPGTYTAMGYMMLFHYLEEKYGLDVTWSTYASEGGNFGFFTS
;
A
#
# COMPACT_ATOMS: atom_id res chain seq x y z
N MET A 1 -26.72 -2.94 -17.74
CA MET A 1 -27.46 -3.03 -16.46
C MET A 1 -26.43 -3.05 -15.35
N ALA A 2 -26.51 -2.18 -14.35
CA ALA A 2 -25.59 -2.25 -13.21
C ALA A 2 -25.81 -3.61 -12.52
N GLU A 3 -24.76 -4.42 -12.41
CA GLU A 3 -24.83 -5.68 -11.65
C GLU A 3 -25.27 -5.36 -10.23
N LYS A 4 -26.26 -6.11 -9.74
CA LYS A 4 -26.77 -5.96 -8.36
C LYS A 4 -25.61 -6.21 -7.41
N GLN A 5 -25.25 -5.19 -6.61
CA GLN A 5 -24.23 -5.37 -5.57
C GLN A 5 -24.70 -6.40 -4.54
N PRO A 6 -23.84 -7.35 -4.14
CA PRO A 6 -24.19 -8.32 -3.11
C PRO A 6 -24.35 -7.63 -1.75
N THR A 7 -25.31 -8.10 -0.96
CA THR A 7 -25.49 -7.67 0.44
C THR A 7 -24.34 -8.17 1.32
N PRO A 8 -24.08 -7.55 2.49
CA PRO A 8 -23.07 -8.03 3.43
C PRO A 8 -23.26 -9.50 3.84
N LYS A 9 -24.52 -9.94 4.03
CA LYS A 9 -24.84 -11.33 4.33
C LYS A 9 -24.47 -12.26 3.18
N GLU A 10 -24.84 -11.91 1.95
CA GLU A 10 -24.48 -12.70 0.76
C GLU A 10 -22.96 -12.77 0.56
N LEU A 11 -22.20 -11.74 0.94
CA LEU A 11 -20.74 -11.78 0.90
C LEU A 11 -20.17 -12.76 1.94
N LEU A 12 -20.68 -12.71 3.19
CA LEU A 12 -20.24 -13.61 4.26
C LEU A 12 -20.59 -15.07 3.98
N ASP A 13 -21.80 -15.33 3.49
CA ASP A 13 -22.29 -16.68 3.17
C ASP A 13 -21.51 -17.33 2.00
N ARG A 14 -20.80 -16.53 1.18
CA ARG A 14 -19.95 -17.01 0.07
C ARG A 14 -18.53 -17.35 0.49
N ILE A 15 -18.11 -17.02 1.72
CA ILE A 15 -16.74 -17.29 2.17
C ILE A 15 -16.61 -18.78 2.49
N ASP A 16 -15.78 -19.46 1.72
CA ASP A 16 -15.42 -20.85 1.97
C ASP A 16 -13.97 -20.92 2.45
N TYR A 17 -13.78 -21.51 3.63
CA TYR A 17 -12.46 -21.72 4.24
C TYR A 17 -11.92 -23.13 4.00
N GLN A 18 -12.67 -24.02 3.32
CA GLN A 18 -12.11 -25.30 2.90
C GLN A 18 -11.01 -25.06 1.87
N PRO A 19 -9.78 -25.55 2.13
CA PRO A 19 -8.72 -25.46 1.15
C PRO A 19 -9.13 -26.19 -0.15
N PRO A 20 -8.88 -25.59 -1.32
CA PRO A 20 -9.12 -26.26 -2.60
C PRO A 20 -8.32 -27.57 -2.68
N HIS A 21 -8.87 -28.57 -3.38
CA HIS A 21 -8.15 -29.81 -3.66
C HIS A 21 -6.99 -29.61 -4.67
N ALA A 22 -7.11 -28.61 -5.54
CA ALA A 22 -6.09 -28.30 -6.54
C ALA A 22 -4.86 -27.65 -5.89
N ASP A 23 -3.68 -27.93 -6.45
CA ASP A 23 -2.45 -27.25 -6.05
C ASP A 23 -2.56 -25.75 -6.40
N TRP A 24 -2.08 -24.90 -5.49
CA TRP A 24 -2.13 -23.46 -5.66
C TRP A 24 -1.32 -22.96 -6.87
N MET A 25 -0.26 -23.68 -7.26
CA MET A 25 0.55 -23.38 -8.46
C MET A 25 -0.16 -23.76 -9.75
N GLU A 26 -1.16 -24.66 -9.68
CA GLU A 26 -1.96 -25.11 -10.83
C GLU A 26 -3.28 -24.36 -10.95
N THR A 27 -3.68 -23.64 -9.91
CA THR A 27 -4.88 -22.81 -9.91
C THR A 27 -4.55 -21.47 -10.56
N PRO A 28 -5.12 -21.10 -11.72
CA PRO A 28 -4.87 -19.81 -12.35
C PRO A 28 -5.33 -18.64 -11.46
N VAL A 29 -4.74 -17.46 -11.67
CA VAL A 29 -5.26 -16.24 -11.04
C VAL A 29 -6.58 -15.84 -11.71
N ASP A 30 -7.57 -15.52 -10.89
CA ASP A 30 -8.84 -14.93 -11.33
C ASP A 30 -8.92 -13.49 -10.82
N ILE A 31 -8.70 -12.52 -11.73
CA ILE A 31 -8.79 -11.09 -11.43
C ILE A 31 -10.26 -10.69 -11.41
N ARG A 32 -10.89 -10.95 -10.27
CA ARG A 32 -12.34 -10.80 -10.09
C ARG A 32 -12.76 -9.34 -10.12
N LYS A 33 -13.72 -9.02 -10.98
CA LYS A 33 -14.35 -7.69 -11.06
C LYS A 33 -14.87 -7.26 -9.69
N GLY A 34 -14.53 -6.04 -9.28
CA GLY A 34 -14.88 -5.48 -7.98
C GLY A 34 -13.95 -5.89 -6.83
N MET A 35 -12.94 -6.73 -7.07
CA MET A 35 -11.94 -7.13 -6.07
C MET A 35 -10.49 -6.78 -6.47
N TYR A 36 -10.27 -6.33 -7.70
CA TYR A 36 -8.96 -5.90 -8.18
C TYR A 36 -8.76 -4.39 -8.04
N CYS A 37 -7.52 -3.95 -7.88
CA CYS A 37 -7.14 -2.54 -7.86
C CYS A 37 -7.01 -1.99 -9.29
N TYR A 38 -7.38 -0.74 -9.56
CA TYR A 38 -7.17 -0.19 -10.90
C TYR A 38 -5.70 0.09 -11.19
N ALA A 39 -5.27 -0.14 -12.44
CA ALA A 39 -3.94 0.23 -12.92
C ALA A 39 -3.70 1.74 -12.73
N SER A 40 -2.45 2.10 -12.40
CA SER A 40 -2.05 3.48 -12.17
C SER A 40 -2.31 4.40 -13.36
N ASN A 41 -2.79 5.63 -13.09
CA ASN A 41 -2.89 6.68 -14.10
C ASN A 41 -1.50 6.98 -14.71
N PRO A 42 -1.33 6.87 -16.05
CA PRO A 42 -0.03 7.06 -16.70
C PRO A 42 0.57 8.45 -16.45
N LYS A 43 -0.26 9.49 -16.29
CA LYS A 43 0.21 10.84 -15.95
C LYS A 43 0.89 10.87 -14.59
N SER A 44 0.29 10.23 -13.59
CA SER A 44 0.85 10.15 -12.23
C SER A 44 2.16 9.38 -12.21
N VAL A 45 2.24 8.27 -12.96
CA VAL A 45 3.49 7.50 -13.12
C VAL A 45 4.59 8.36 -13.76
N ALA A 46 4.26 9.12 -14.82
CA ALA A 46 5.20 10.01 -15.49
C ALA A 46 5.65 11.18 -14.61
N THR A 47 4.74 11.80 -13.86
CA THR A 47 5.06 12.88 -12.89
C THR A 47 6.10 12.41 -11.86
N LEU A 48 5.99 11.17 -11.41
CA LEU A 48 6.90 10.58 -10.43
C LEU A 48 8.20 10.04 -11.03
N GLY A 49 8.37 10.11 -12.35
CA GLY A 49 9.54 9.52 -13.04
C GLY A 49 9.61 7.99 -12.90
N LEU A 50 8.50 7.32 -12.61
CA LEU A 50 8.43 5.87 -12.50
C LEU A 50 8.52 5.23 -13.89
N PRO A 51 9.10 4.02 -14.01
CA PRO A 51 9.34 3.40 -15.31
C PRO A 51 8.04 2.95 -15.99
N ASN A 52 8.10 2.88 -17.32
CA ASN A 52 7.06 2.32 -18.19
C ASN A 52 5.64 2.91 -17.98
N ALA A 53 5.56 4.25 -17.88
CA ALA A 53 4.30 4.99 -17.82
C ALA A 53 3.47 4.78 -19.10
N ARG A 54 2.38 4.02 -19.00
CA ARG A 54 1.51 3.66 -20.14
C ARG A 54 0.09 3.31 -19.69
N PRO A 55 -0.92 3.43 -20.57
CA PRO A 55 -2.24 2.89 -20.30
C PRO A 55 -2.25 1.37 -20.44
N TRP A 56 -2.65 0.67 -19.38
CA TRP A 56 -2.87 -0.77 -19.33
C TRP A 56 -4.05 -1.09 -18.40
N ASN A 57 -4.63 -2.28 -18.53
CA ASN A 57 -5.73 -2.73 -17.67
C ASN A 57 -5.41 -4.15 -17.16
N PRO A 58 -5.58 -4.43 -15.86
CA PRO A 58 -5.33 -5.76 -15.32
C PRO A 58 -6.21 -6.86 -15.94
N LEU A 59 -7.36 -6.50 -16.52
CA LEU A 59 -8.25 -7.43 -17.22
C LEU A 59 -7.81 -7.75 -18.66
N ASP A 60 -6.85 -6.99 -19.22
CA ASP A 60 -6.36 -7.25 -20.57
C ASP A 60 -5.36 -8.42 -20.56
N GLU A 61 -5.27 -9.13 -21.68
CA GLU A 61 -4.26 -10.18 -21.89
C GLU A 61 -2.86 -9.58 -21.95
N ASP A 62 -2.68 -8.54 -22.77
CA ASP A 62 -1.40 -7.83 -22.92
C ASP A 62 -1.31 -6.63 -21.98
N TRP A 63 -0.41 -6.72 -21.01
CA TRP A 63 -0.11 -5.61 -20.10
C TRP A 63 0.93 -4.64 -20.67
N LYS A 64 1.40 -4.81 -21.91
CA LYS A 64 2.33 -3.92 -22.62
C LYS A 64 3.65 -3.72 -21.88
N LEU A 65 4.18 -4.80 -21.32
CA LEU A 65 5.44 -4.77 -20.57
C LEU A 65 6.64 -4.50 -21.50
N PRO A 66 7.77 -4.00 -20.98
CA PRO A 66 8.99 -3.91 -21.78
C PRO A 66 9.41 -5.29 -22.25
N GLU A 67 10.02 -5.42 -23.43
CA GLU A 67 10.39 -6.73 -24.01
C GLU A 67 11.29 -7.56 -23.06
N ASN A 68 12.16 -6.89 -22.31
CA ASN A 68 13.08 -7.50 -21.35
C ASN A 68 12.56 -7.53 -19.90
N TRP A 69 11.23 -7.47 -19.67
CA TRP A 69 10.66 -7.38 -18.32
C TRP A 69 11.11 -8.51 -17.38
N GLN A 70 11.30 -9.74 -17.88
CA GLN A 70 11.80 -10.86 -17.07
C GLN A 70 13.20 -10.59 -16.53
N GLN A 71 14.07 -10.01 -17.37
CA GLN A 71 15.42 -9.62 -16.98
C GLN A 71 15.39 -8.50 -15.94
N ILE A 72 14.56 -7.47 -16.14
CA ILE A 72 14.38 -6.36 -15.20
C ILE A 72 13.97 -6.90 -13.81
N ILE A 73 12.99 -7.81 -13.77
CA ILE A 73 12.55 -8.42 -12.51
C ILE A 73 13.66 -9.28 -11.90
N HIS A 74 14.35 -10.11 -12.68
CA HIS A 74 15.40 -10.99 -12.17
C HIS A 74 16.58 -10.20 -11.56
N GLU A 75 17.05 -9.16 -12.27
CA GLU A 75 18.11 -8.27 -11.78
C GLU A 75 17.65 -7.48 -10.56
N GLY A 76 16.42 -6.95 -10.59
CA GLY A 76 15.80 -6.28 -9.45
C GLY A 76 15.77 -7.19 -8.22
N PHE A 77 15.33 -8.44 -8.39
CA PHE A 77 15.28 -9.43 -7.32
C PHE A 77 16.66 -9.67 -6.71
N LYS A 78 17.67 -9.89 -7.58
CA LYS A 78 19.06 -10.11 -7.17
C LYS A 78 19.60 -8.94 -6.35
N GLU A 79 19.41 -7.71 -6.81
CA GLU A 79 19.87 -6.50 -6.12
C GLU A 79 19.31 -6.40 -4.69
N ARG A 80 17.99 -6.64 -4.52
CA ARG A 80 17.38 -6.59 -3.19
C ARG A 80 17.86 -7.72 -2.28
N LEU A 81 18.09 -8.92 -2.81
CA LEU A 81 18.66 -10.03 -2.02
C LEU A 81 20.08 -9.75 -1.53
N GLU A 82 20.89 -9.03 -2.33
CA GLU A 82 22.24 -8.62 -1.95
C GLU A 82 22.22 -7.46 -0.95
N ARG A 83 21.27 -6.53 -1.10
CA ARG A 83 21.14 -5.33 -0.25
C ARG A 83 20.45 -5.60 1.09
N PHE A 84 19.41 -6.44 1.12
CA PHE A 84 18.54 -6.62 2.29
C PHE A 84 18.64 -8.03 2.86
N ARG A 85 19.38 -8.15 3.98
CA ARG A 85 19.51 -9.41 4.71
C ARG A 85 18.16 -9.96 5.22
N SER A 86 17.25 -9.07 5.64
CA SER A 86 15.90 -9.42 6.09
C SER A 86 15.13 -10.19 5.02
N VAL A 87 15.05 -9.63 3.80
CA VAL A 87 14.39 -10.27 2.64
C VAL A 87 15.01 -11.65 2.41
N LYS A 88 16.34 -11.77 2.32
CA LYS A 88 17.00 -13.07 2.13
C LYS A 88 16.59 -14.10 3.18
N LEU A 89 16.64 -13.73 4.47
CA LEU A 89 16.25 -14.64 5.56
C LEU A 89 14.75 -15.01 5.49
N PHE A 90 13.87 -14.04 5.26
CA PHE A 90 12.43 -14.24 5.18
C PHE A 90 12.00 -15.15 4.02
N MET A 91 12.81 -15.21 2.96
CA MET A 91 12.61 -16.11 1.84
C MET A 91 13.02 -17.56 2.16
N ASP A 92 13.94 -17.77 3.10
CA ASP A 92 14.51 -19.08 3.42
C ASP A 92 13.90 -19.77 4.65
N ILE A 93 13.56 -19.02 5.71
CA ILE A 93 13.28 -19.60 7.04
C ILE A 93 11.81 -19.98 7.27
N CYS A 94 10.91 -19.73 6.32
CA CYS A 94 9.50 -20.03 6.49
C CYS A 94 9.24 -21.54 6.44
N VAL A 95 8.75 -22.10 7.56
CA VAL A 95 8.37 -23.52 7.65
C VAL A 95 6.92 -23.81 7.29
N ARG A 96 6.20 -22.80 6.76
CA ARG A 96 4.78 -22.90 6.37
C ARG A 96 3.83 -23.39 7.47
N CYS A 97 4.07 -22.98 8.71
CA CYS A 97 3.24 -23.35 9.86
C CYS A 97 1.81 -22.78 9.88
N GLY A 98 1.51 -21.78 9.05
CA GLY A 98 0.18 -21.18 8.94
C GLY A 98 -0.21 -20.23 10.08
N ALA A 99 0.64 -19.97 11.07
CA ALA A 99 0.34 -19.09 12.22
C ALA A 99 -0.06 -17.64 11.85
N CYS A 100 0.26 -17.20 10.62
CA CYS A 100 -0.12 -15.90 10.10
C CYS A 100 -1.47 -15.87 9.35
N ALA A 101 -2.04 -17.02 9.01
CA ALA A 101 -3.20 -17.12 8.12
C ALA A 101 -4.44 -16.44 8.70
N ASP A 102 -4.87 -16.87 9.88
CA ASP A 102 -6.05 -16.35 10.60
C ASP A 102 -5.88 -14.93 11.16
N LYS A 103 -4.75 -14.28 10.88
CA LYS A 103 -4.47 -12.88 11.28
C LYS A 103 -4.65 -11.90 10.14
N CYS A 104 -4.78 -12.40 8.90
CA CYS A 104 -4.92 -11.57 7.71
C CYS A 104 -6.40 -11.29 7.42
N HIS A 105 -6.79 -10.01 7.47
CA HIS A 105 -8.16 -9.58 7.13
C HIS A 105 -8.58 -10.01 5.72
N TYR A 106 -7.64 -10.03 4.77
CA TYR A 106 -7.93 -10.41 3.38
C TYR A 106 -8.14 -11.91 3.22
N PHE A 107 -7.42 -12.74 3.98
CA PHE A 107 -7.72 -14.17 4.01
C PHE A 107 -9.09 -14.42 4.67
N ILE A 108 -9.32 -13.83 5.86
CA ILE A 108 -10.60 -13.95 6.57
C ILE A 108 -11.77 -13.47 5.70
N GLY A 109 -11.61 -12.34 5.01
CA GLY A 109 -12.67 -11.76 4.19
C GLY A 109 -12.93 -12.48 2.87
N THR A 110 -12.06 -13.39 2.42
CA THR A 110 -12.17 -14.02 1.10
C THR A 110 -12.15 -15.54 1.10
N GLY A 111 -11.59 -16.18 2.13
CA GLY A 111 -11.32 -17.62 2.13
C GLY A 111 -10.21 -18.05 1.15
N ASP A 112 -9.71 -17.13 0.31
CA ASP A 112 -8.75 -17.45 -0.75
C ASP A 112 -7.37 -17.81 -0.15
N PRO A 113 -6.86 -19.04 -0.36
CA PRO A 113 -5.58 -19.46 0.16
C PRO A 113 -4.42 -18.53 -0.21
N LYS A 114 -4.42 -17.93 -1.40
CA LYS A 114 -3.34 -17.05 -1.87
C LYS A 114 -3.35 -15.70 -1.14
N ASN A 115 -4.42 -15.40 -0.40
CA ASN A 115 -4.46 -14.29 0.54
C ASN A 115 -3.92 -14.62 1.94
N MET A 116 -3.66 -15.89 2.27
CA MET A 116 -2.92 -16.24 3.49
C MET A 116 -1.50 -15.63 3.39
N PRO A 117 -0.97 -14.96 4.43
CA PRO A 117 0.35 -14.31 4.32
C PRO A 117 1.47 -15.28 3.99
N VAL A 118 1.40 -16.53 4.46
CA VAL A 118 2.33 -17.59 4.09
C VAL A 118 2.31 -17.85 2.59
N LEU A 119 1.13 -18.06 1.98
CA LEU A 119 1.02 -18.43 0.58
C LEU A 119 1.25 -17.23 -0.35
N ARG A 120 0.80 -16.03 0.06
CA ARG A 120 1.13 -14.78 -0.64
C ARG A 120 2.65 -14.60 -0.76
N ALA A 121 3.40 -14.89 0.29
CA ALA A 121 4.86 -14.90 0.24
C ALA A 121 5.43 -16.05 -0.62
N GLU A 122 4.76 -17.21 -0.65
CA GLU A 122 5.16 -18.31 -1.55
C GLU A 122 5.06 -17.96 -3.04
N LEU A 123 4.20 -17.00 -3.42
CA LEU A 123 4.13 -16.51 -4.79
C LEU A 123 5.51 -16.02 -5.26
N LEU A 124 6.19 -15.22 -4.43
CA LEU A 124 7.56 -14.76 -4.66
C LEU A 124 8.60 -15.87 -4.39
N ARG A 125 8.44 -16.65 -3.31
CA ARG A 125 9.41 -17.71 -2.98
C ARG A 125 9.50 -18.79 -4.05
N SER A 126 8.43 -19.03 -4.80
CA SER A 126 8.43 -20.02 -5.89
C SER A 126 9.39 -19.66 -7.02
N VAL A 127 9.45 -18.39 -7.42
CA VAL A 127 10.41 -17.88 -8.39
C VAL A 127 11.79 -17.74 -7.75
N TYR A 128 11.87 -17.28 -6.49
CA TYR A 128 13.14 -17.19 -5.78
C TYR A 128 13.86 -18.56 -5.71
N ARG A 129 13.13 -19.62 -5.35
CA ARG A 129 13.67 -20.98 -5.31
C ARG A 129 14.13 -21.43 -6.69
N ASN A 130 13.38 -21.10 -7.76
CA ASN A 130 13.74 -21.41 -9.14
C ASN A 130 15.03 -20.71 -9.58
N ASP A 131 15.18 -19.42 -9.28
CA ASP A 131 16.21 -18.57 -9.89
C ASP A 131 17.48 -18.46 -9.05
N PHE A 132 17.37 -18.50 -7.72
CA PHE A 132 18.47 -18.13 -6.82
C PHE A 132 18.93 -19.26 -5.89
N THR A 133 18.19 -20.37 -5.79
CA THR A 133 18.59 -21.51 -4.93
C THR A 133 19.05 -22.72 -5.73
N ARG A 134 20.13 -23.37 -5.29
CA ARG A 134 20.63 -24.61 -5.94
C ARG A 134 19.61 -25.75 -5.85
N LEU A 135 19.01 -25.91 -4.68
CA LEU A 135 18.05 -26.99 -4.43
C LEU A 135 16.76 -26.80 -5.25
N GLY A 136 16.26 -25.57 -5.37
CA GLY A 136 15.10 -25.27 -6.20
C GLY A 136 15.36 -25.49 -7.68
N LYS A 137 16.55 -25.17 -8.20
CA LYS A 137 16.94 -25.50 -9.59
C LYS A 137 16.97 -27.00 -9.87
N LEU A 138 17.37 -27.81 -8.88
CA LEU A 138 17.46 -29.26 -9.04
C LEU A 138 16.11 -29.96 -8.88
N LEU A 139 15.34 -29.59 -7.85
CA LEU A 139 14.07 -30.26 -7.51
C LEU A 139 12.85 -29.66 -8.23
N GLY A 140 12.98 -28.47 -8.81
CA GLY A 140 11.91 -27.79 -9.54
C GLY A 140 10.61 -27.70 -8.73
N LYS A 141 9.51 -28.11 -9.37
CA LYS A 141 8.15 -28.07 -8.79
C LYS A 141 8.02 -28.88 -7.49
N ALA A 142 8.80 -29.95 -7.29
CA ALA A 142 8.76 -30.73 -6.06
C ALA A 142 9.21 -29.94 -4.82
N ASN A 143 10.08 -28.94 -5.02
CA ASN A 143 10.45 -27.96 -3.99
C ASN A 143 9.61 -26.67 -4.07
N GLY A 144 8.46 -26.73 -4.77
CA GLY A 144 7.53 -25.62 -5.04
C GLY A 144 8.06 -24.56 -6.00
N ALA A 145 9.15 -24.83 -6.74
CA ALA A 145 9.78 -23.83 -7.61
C ALA A 145 9.06 -23.77 -8.96
N ARG A 146 8.91 -22.57 -9.52
CA ARG A 146 8.32 -22.35 -10.85
C ARG A 146 8.99 -21.16 -11.56
N PRO A 147 9.03 -21.15 -12.90
CA PRO A 147 9.57 -20.02 -13.65
C PRO A 147 8.66 -18.78 -13.53
N LEU A 148 9.25 -17.60 -13.70
CA LEU A 148 8.52 -16.34 -13.80
C LEU A 148 7.87 -16.22 -15.20
N THR A 149 6.59 -16.52 -15.30
CA THR A 149 5.78 -16.28 -16.51
C THR A 149 4.92 -15.03 -16.35
N LEU A 150 4.27 -14.58 -17.43
CA LEU A 150 3.34 -13.46 -17.36
C LEU A 150 2.20 -13.75 -16.37
N ASP A 151 1.62 -14.96 -16.38
CA ASP A 151 0.55 -15.34 -15.45
C ASP A 151 1.00 -15.30 -13.98
N VAL A 152 2.24 -15.71 -13.70
CA VAL A 152 2.84 -15.58 -12.36
C VAL A 152 2.99 -14.11 -11.96
N LEU A 153 3.40 -13.24 -12.89
CA LEU A 153 3.50 -11.81 -12.65
C LEU A 153 2.12 -11.17 -12.39
N LYS A 154 1.08 -11.58 -13.14
CA LYS A 154 -0.30 -11.13 -12.91
C LYS A 154 -0.82 -11.57 -11.54
N GLU A 155 -0.48 -12.80 -11.15
CA GLU A 155 -0.79 -13.34 -9.83
C GLU A 155 -0.10 -12.54 -8.72
N TRP A 156 1.18 -12.19 -8.88
CA TRP A 156 1.90 -11.32 -7.95
C TRP A 156 1.18 -9.99 -7.81
N TRP A 157 0.90 -9.31 -8.92
CA TRP A 157 0.24 -8.01 -8.89
C TRP A 157 -1.10 -8.09 -8.16
N TYR A 158 -1.95 -9.07 -8.48
CA TYR A 158 -3.28 -9.18 -7.89
C TYR A 158 -3.23 -9.40 -6.37
N TYR A 159 -2.44 -10.36 -5.89
CA TYR A 159 -2.41 -10.71 -4.47
C TYR A 159 -1.53 -9.80 -3.61
N LEU A 160 -0.47 -9.23 -4.18
CA LEU A 160 0.40 -8.30 -3.46
C LEU A 160 -0.30 -6.95 -3.25
N PHE A 161 -1.08 -6.44 -4.22
CA PHE A 161 -1.85 -5.21 -4.05
C PHE A 161 -3.12 -5.37 -3.19
N GLN A 162 -3.56 -6.59 -2.89
CA GLN A 162 -4.60 -6.84 -1.90
C GLN A 162 -4.12 -6.67 -0.45
N CYS A 163 -2.83 -6.76 -0.16
CA CYS A 163 -2.31 -6.61 1.21
C CYS A 163 -2.37 -5.14 1.67
N SER A 164 -2.83 -4.86 2.90
CA SER A 164 -2.76 -3.51 3.49
C SER A 164 -1.46 -3.20 4.21
N GLU A 165 -0.50 -4.13 4.21
CA GLU A 165 0.78 -4.00 4.93
C GLU A 165 0.62 -3.72 6.44
N CYS A 166 -0.52 -4.09 7.03
CA CYS A 166 -0.83 -3.88 8.46
C CYS A 166 0.08 -4.60 9.46
N ARG A 167 1.05 -5.41 8.98
CA ARG A 167 2.04 -6.17 9.77
C ARG A 167 1.49 -7.08 10.88
N ARG A 168 0.18 -7.34 10.97
CA ARG A 168 -0.36 -8.33 11.91
C ARG A 168 0.29 -9.70 11.73
N CYS A 169 0.47 -10.13 10.49
CA CYS A 169 1.20 -11.34 10.15
C CYS A 169 2.63 -11.42 10.71
N SER A 170 3.33 -10.28 10.80
CA SER A 170 4.68 -10.18 11.38
C SER A 170 4.64 -10.42 12.89
N LEU A 171 3.69 -9.80 13.59
CA LEU A 171 3.50 -9.92 15.04
C LEU A 171 3.28 -11.38 15.49
N TYR A 172 2.61 -12.20 14.68
CA TYR A 172 2.26 -13.58 15.04
C TYR A 172 3.18 -14.64 14.43
N CYS A 173 4.20 -14.26 13.65
CA CYS A 173 5.11 -15.24 13.08
C CYS A 173 6.11 -15.73 14.14
N PRO A 174 6.15 -17.04 14.48
CA PRO A 174 7.11 -17.54 15.47
C PRO A 174 8.57 -17.52 14.99
N TYR A 175 8.80 -17.28 13.70
CA TYR A 175 10.13 -17.13 13.09
C TYR A 175 10.52 -15.65 12.87
N GLY A 176 9.68 -14.70 13.30
CA GLY A 176 9.94 -13.27 13.13
C GLY A 176 9.89 -12.78 11.67
N ILE A 177 9.17 -13.49 10.80
CA ILE A 177 9.07 -13.12 9.37
C ILE A 177 8.06 -11.99 9.20
N ASP A 178 8.54 -10.84 8.73
CA ASP A 178 7.67 -9.75 8.30
C ASP A 178 7.18 -9.97 6.86
N THR A 179 6.01 -10.59 6.71
CA THR A 179 5.43 -10.79 5.37
C THR A 179 4.93 -9.50 4.71
N ALA A 180 4.76 -8.40 5.45
CA ALA A 180 4.50 -7.10 4.83
C ALA A 180 5.77 -6.60 4.13
N GLU A 181 6.95 -6.77 4.73
CA GLU A 181 8.23 -6.45 4.06
C GLU A 181 8.44 -7.27 2.78
N ILE A 182 8.06 -8.56 2.78
CA ILE A 182 8.07 -9.38 1.55
C ILE A 182 7.11 -8.81 0.49
N THR A 183 5.95 -8.30 0.91
CA THR A 183 4.97 -7.69 0.00
C THR A 183 5.49 -6.38 -0.59
N ILE A 184 6.07 -5.52 0.24
CA ILE A 184 6.70 -4.25 -0.14
C ILE A 184 7.80 -4.51 -1.17
N PHE A 185 8.67 -5.47 -0.89
CA PHE A 185 9.68 -5.95 -1.84
C PHE A 185 9.06 -6.41 -3.18
N GLY A 186 8.00 -7.21 -3.14
CA GLY A 186 7.32 -7.66 -4.35
C GLY A 186 6.67 -6.52 -5.15
N ARG A 187 6.10 -5.52 -4.47
CA ARG A 187 5.54 -4.30 -5.10
C ARG A 187 6.63 -3.44 -5.73
N GLU A 188 7.80 -3.35 -5.09
CA GLU A 188 8.96 -2.66 -5.66
C GLU A 188 9.39 -3.32 -6.98
N LEU A 189 9.45 -4.65 -7.04
CA LEU A 189 9.73 -5.39 -8.28
C LEU A 189 8.69 -5.09 -9.37
N LEU A 190 7.40 -5.13 -9.02
CA LEU A 190 6.32 -4.79 -9.96
C LEU A 190 6.44 -3.34 -10.47
N ASN A 191 6.89 -2.42 -9.62
CA ASN A 191 7.12 -1.03 -10.00
C ASN A 191 8.26 -0.86 -11.00
N LEU A 192 9.29 -1.72 -11.00
CA LEU A 192 10.37 -1.66 -12.01
C LEU A 192 9.87 -1.83 -13.46
N VAL A 193 8.74 -2.50 -13.65
CA VAL A 193 8.12 -2.73 -14.96
C VAL A 193 6.85 -1.90 -15.18
N GLY A 194 6.60 -0.93 -14.30
CA GLY A 194 5.47 -0.01 -14.37
C GLY A 194 4.13 -0.64 -14.04
N LEU A 195 4.09 -1.61 -13.11
CA LEU A 195 2.88 -2.25 -12.61
C LEU A 195 2.52 -1.73 -11.21
N ASN A 196 2.02 -0.50 -11.14
CA ASN A 196 1.48 0.12 -9.93
C ASN A 196 -0.05 0.25 -10.01
N ILE A 197 -0.69 0.63 -8.91
CA ILE A 197 -2.12 0.89 -8.81
C ILE A 197 -2.40 2.39 -8.64
N ASP A 198 -3.57 2.83 -9.10
CA ASP A 198 -3.92 4.25 -9.08
C ASP A 198 -4.06 4.83 -7.67
N TRP A 199 -4.56 4.00 -6.75
CA TRP A 199 -4.66 4.30 -5.32
C TRP A 199 -3.33 4.55 -4.62
N ILE A 200 -2.20 4.34 -5.30
CA ILE A 200 -0.86 4.65 -4.80
C ILE A 200 -0.24 5.74 -5.66
N ALA A 201 -0.15 5.52 -6.99
CA ALA A 201 0.57 6.43 -7.88
C ALA A 201 -0.02 7.85 -7.90
N THR A 202 -1.35 7.99 -7.93
CA THR A 202 -2.00 9.31 -7.97
C THR A 202 -1.87 10.06 -6.64
N PRO A 203 -2.17 9.46 -5.48
CA PRO A 203 -1.88 10.08 -4.18
C PRO A 203 -0.43 10.54 -3.99
N VAL A 204 0.55 9.73 -4.40
CA VAL A 204 1.97 10.11 -4.31
C VAL A 204 2.31 11.24 -5.29
N SER A 205 1.78 11.20 -6.51
CA SER A 205 1.91 12.29 -7.48
C SER A 205 1.31 13.60 -6.95
N ASN A 206 0.18 13.54 -6.25
CA ASN A 206 -0.43 14.70 -5.64
C ASN A 206 0.42 15.24 -4.49
N CYS A 207 0.97 14.37 -3.63
CA CYS A 207 1.91 14.79 -2.58
C CYS A 207 3.10 15.55 -3.17
N TYR A 208 3.66 15.04 -4.27
CA TYR A 208 4.79 15.68 -4.96
C TYR A 208 4.42 17.04 -5.57
N MET A 209 3.22 17.18 -6.12
CA MET A 209 2.81 18.39 -6.85
C MET A 209 2.18 19.48 -5.97
N THR A 210 1.37 19.10 -4.98
CA THR A 210 0.55 20.02 -4.18
C THR A 210 0.76 19.87 -2.68
N GLY A 211 1.63 18.95 -2.25
CA GLY A 211 1.98 18.77 -0.83
C GLY A 211 1.05 17.88 -0.04
N ASN A 212 -0.02 17.35 -0.63
CA ASN A 212 -0.94 16.40 0.01
C ASN A 212 -1.52 15.37 -0.96
N HIS A 213 -2.00 14.26 -0.42
CA HIS A 213 -2.42 13.11 -1.23
C HIS A 213 -3.73 13.33 -1.99
N LEU A 214 -4.55 14.28 -1.55
CA LEU A 214 -5.84 14.61 -2.16
C LEU A 214 -5.71 15.60 -3.33
N GLY A 215 -4.53 16.18 -3.57
CA GLY A 215 -4.33 17.16 -4.63
C GLY A 215 -4.88 18.55 -4.27
N ILE A 216 -5.13 18.81 -2.99
CA ILE A 216 -5.76 20.04 -2.52
C ILE A 216 -4.77 21.20 -2.59
N GLN A 217 -5.26 22.34 -3.06
CA GLN A 217 -4.45 23.55 -3.19
C GLN A 217 -4.27 24.26 -1.84
N PRO A 218 -3.16 25.00 -1.64
CA PRO A 218 -2.88 25.70 -0.38
C PRO A 218 -3.99 26.63 0.11
N HIS A 219 -4.72 27.29 -0.79
CA HIS A 219 -5.83 28.18 -0.41
C HIS A 219 -7.00 27.40 0.18
N ALA A 220 -7.40 26.30 -0.45
CA ALA A 220 -8.48 25.45 0.05
C ALA A 220 -8.13 24.79 1.39
N PHE A 221 -6.86 24.46 1.63
CA PHE A 221 -6.39 24.01 2.94
C PHE A 221 -6.56 25.09 4.02
N LYS A 222 -6.15 26.33 3.71
CA LYS A 222 -6.36 27.47 4.61
C LYS A 222 -7.84 27.73 4.86
N ASP A 223 -8.67 27.71 3.81
CA ASP A 223 -10.11 27.97 3.91
C ASP A 223 -10.80 26.95 4.84
N MET A 224 -10.38 25.68 4.80
CA MET A 224 -10.87 24.65 5.73
C MET A 224 -10.47 24.94 7.19
N LEU A 225 -9.24 25.39 7.44
CA LEU A 225 -8.81 25.74 8.78
C LEU A 225 -9.50 27.01 9.29
N ASP A 226 -9.76 27.99 8.41
CA ASP A 226 -10.55 29.17 8.77
C ASP A 226 -12.01 28.77 9.12
N PHE A 227 -12.60 27.83 8.38
CA PHE A 227 -13.89 27.24 8.75
C PHE A 227 -13.87 26.58 10.15
N PHE A 228 -12.79 25.85 10.48
CA PHE A 228 -12.63 25.28 11.81
C PHE A 228 -12.46 26.32 12.92
N VAL A 229 -11.92 27.51 12.64
CA VAL A 229 -11.87 28.61 13.62
C VAL A 229 -13.29 28.99 14.04
N ASP A 230 -14.18 29.18 13.07
CA ASP A 230 -15.57 29.58 13.30
C ASP A 230 -16.32 28.49 14.09
N ASP A 231 -16.17 27.22 13.70
CA ASP A 231 -16.78 26.08 14.40
C ASP A 231 -16.30 25.97 15.85
N ILE A 232 -14.99 26.12 16.11
CA ILE A 232 -14.43 26.08 17.46
C ILE A 232 -14.99 27.24 18.30
N GLU A 233 -15.00 28.47 17.76
CA GLU A 233 -15.51 29.64 18.46
C GLU A 233 -16.99 29.49 18.80
N GLU A 234 -17.81 28.99 17.85
CA GLU A 234 -19.24 28.74 18.08
C GLU A 234 -19.48 27.70 19.18
N LYS A 235 -18.73 26.59 19.18
CA LYS A 235 -18.96 25.48 20.12
C LYS A 235 -18.34 25.69 21.50
N THR A 236 -17.23 26.43 21.58
CA THR A 236 -16.41 26.50 22.80
C THR A 236 -16.25 27.91 23.35
N GLY A 237 -16.53 28.94 22.55
CA GLY A 237 -16.22 30.34 22.88
C GLY A 237 -14.74 30.70 22.77
N VAL A 238 -13.87 29.77 22.38
CA VAL A 238 -12.43 29.99 22.22
C VAL A 238 -12.13 30.41 20.78
N LYS A 239 -11.56 31.60 20.61
CA LYS A 239 -11.13 32.09 19.30
C LYS A 239 -9.69 31.70 19.02
N VAL A 240 -9.50 30.61 18.28
CA VAL A 240 -8.17 30.17 17.85
C VAL A 240 -7.69 30.98 16.64
N ALA A 241 -6.37 31.13 16.47
CA ALA A 241 -5.77 31.91 15.40
C ALA A 241 -4.60 31.15 14.74
N PRO A 242 -4.86 30.18 13.85
CA PRO A 242 -3.81 29.40 13.19
C PRO A 242 -2.90 30.30 12.35
N LYS A 243 -1.59 30.04 12.42
CA LYS A 243 -0.56 30.75 11.65
C LYS A 243 -0.06 29.86 10.51
N TYR A 244 0.10 30.42 9.32
CA TYR A 244 0.48 29.67 8.13
C TYR A 244 1.87 30.08 7.65
N MET A 245 2.76 29.11 7.39
CA MET A 245 4.08 29.32 6.80
C MET A 245 4.93 30.41 7.49
N LYS A 246 4.76 30.61 8.81
CA LYS A 246 5.43 31.66 9.58
C LYS A 246 6.91 31.28 9.78
N LYS A 247 7.81 32.08 9.23
CA LYS A 247 9.25 31.91 9.44
C LYS A 247 9.60 32.23 10.90
N GLY A 248 10.46 31.41 11.50
CA GLY A 248 10.92 31.59 12.87
C GLY A 248 9.93 31.13 13.95
N ALA A 249 8.87 30.41 13.58
CA ALA A 249 8.00 29.73 14.54
C ALA A 249 8.76 28.62 15.29
N ASP A 250 8.38 28.35 16.53
CA ASP A 250 8.99 27.32 17.38
C ASP A 250 8.66 25.91 16.87
N ILE A 251 7.44 25.72 16.33
CA ILE A 251 6.94 24.43 15.88
C ILE A 251 6.35 24.57 14.47
N LEU A 252 6.85 23.75 13.55
CA LEU A 252 6.21 23.49 12.25
C LEU A 252 5.30 22.26 12.37
N PHE A 253 4.00 22.46 12.20
CA PHE A 253 3.04 21.36 12.19
C PHE A 253 2.70 20.94 10.75
N ILE A 254 2.89 19.64 10.49
CA ILE A 254 2.52 18.96 9.25
C ILE A 254 1.44 17.96 9.62
N THR A 255 0.20 18.33 9.34
CA THR A 255 -0.97 17.49 9.62
C THR A 255 -1.12 16.40 8.57
N PRO A 256 -1.62 15.20 8.90
CA PRO A 256 -2.23 14.33 7.92
C PRO A 256 -3.36 15.08 7.21
N SER A 257 -3.41 15.09 5.88
CA SER A 257 -4.47 15.86 5.20
C SER A 257 -5.86 15.24 5.39
N GLY A 258 -5.93 13.94 5.71
CA GLY A 258 -7.16 13.30 6.15
C GLY A 258 -7.80 13.98 7.36
N ASP A 259 -6.99 14.52 8.27
CA ASP A 259 -7.49 15.25 9.44
C ASP A 259 -8.10 16.60 9.06
N VAL A 260 -7.77 17.17 7.90
CA VAL A 260 -8.32 18.46 7.44
C VAL A 260 -9.54 18.28 6.56
N PHE A 261 -9.64 17.17 5.81
CA PHE A 261 -10.63 17.04 4.74
C PHE A 261 -11.59 15.85 4.88
N ALA A 262 -11.41 14.96 5.86
CA ALA A 262 -12.25 13.76 6.00
C ALA A 262 -12.71 13.54 7.44
N ASP A 263 -13.99 13.22 7.62
CA ASP A 263 -14.52 12.82 8.92
C ASP A 263 -14.12 11.37 9.26
N PRO A 264 -13.83 11.07 10.54
CA PRO A 264 -13.88 11.95 11.71
C PRO A 264 -12.58 12.75 11.96
N GLY A 265 -11.65 12.78 11.01
CA GLY A 265 -10.36 13.46 11.11
C GLY A 265 -10.48 14.97 11.36
N THR A 266 -11.48 15.63 10.78
CA THR A 266 -11.81 17.07 10.99
C THR A 266 -11.91 17.44 12.47
N TYR A 267 -12.55 16.60 13.29
CA TYR A 267 -12.65 16.79 14.74
C TYR A 267 -11.27 16.73 15.43
N THR A 268 -10.38 15.90 14.90
CA THR A 268 -9.00 15.79 15.39
C THR A 268 -8.20 17.05 15.05
N ALA A 269 -8.34 17.58 13.83
CA ALA A 269 -7.71 18.84 13.44
C ALA A 269 -8.17 20.03 14.30
N MET A 270 -9.46 20.15 14.58
CA MET A 270 -9.98 21.15 15.51
C MET A 270 -9.37 21.00 16.92
N GLY A 271 -9.18 19.76 17.38
CA GLY A 271 -8.45 19.46 18.61
C GLY A 271 -7.01 19.98 18.61
N TYR A 272 -6.27 19.79 17.52
CA TYR A 272 -4.92 20.34 17.38
C TYR A 272 -4.90 21.88 17.44
N MET A 273 -5.85 22.54 16.78
CA MET A 273 -5.94 24.00 16.78
C MET A 273 -6.16 24.58 18.19
N MET A 274 -7.06 23.97 18.96
CA MET A 274 -7.27 24.34 20.37
C MET A 274 -6.02 24.07 21.23
N LEU A 275 -5.34 22.95 21.00
CA LEU A 275 -4.07 22.64 21.68
C LEU A 275 -3.00 23.70 21.37
N PHE A 276 -2.84 24.07 20.11
CA PHE A 276 -1.82 25.06 19.72
C PHE A 276 -2.12 26.45 20.26
N HIS A 277 -3.39 26.84 20.29
CA HIS A 277 -3.82 28.06 20.97
C HIS A 277 -3.46 28.03 22.46
N TYR A 278 -3.75 26.93 23.17
CA TYR A 278 -3.35 26.76 24.57
C TYR A 278 -1.83 26.85 24.76
N LEU A 279 -1.04 26.23 23.87
CA LEU A 279 0.42 26.26 23.95
C LEU A 279 0.97 27.68 23.75
N GLU A 280 0.39 28.44 22.83
CA GLU A 280 0.74 29.84 22.61
C GLU A 280 0.39 30.69 23.84
N GLU A 281 -0.83 30.61 24.36
CA GLU A 281 -1.24 31.43 25.50
C GLU A 281 -0.47 31.11 26.78
N LYS A 282 -0.25 29.82 27.05
CA LYS A 282 0.28 29.36 28.34
C LYS A 282 1.80 29.30 28.38
N TYR A 283 2.45 29.11 27.24
CA TYR A 283 3.91 28.95 27.16
C TYR A 283 4.59 29.90 26.16
N GLY A 284 3.83 30.67 25.37
CA GLY A 284 4.40 31.54 24.34
C GLY A 284 4.95 30.79 23.13
N LEU A 285 4.58 29.51 22.93
CA LEU A 285 5.05 28.70 21.81
C LEU A 285 4.32 29.06 20.53
N ASP A 286 5.08 29.46 19.52
CA ASP A 286 4.57 29.83 18.21
C ASP A 286 4.49 28.60 17.28
N VAL A 287 3.27 28.16 16.99
CA VAL A 287 3.02 27.02 16.08
C VAL A 287 2.59 27.54 14.72
N THR A 288 3.18 27.01 13.65
CA THR A 288 2.76 27.31 12.28
C THR A 288 2.42 26.05 11.48
N TRP A 289 1.39 26.17 10.65
CA TRP A 289 0.94 25.13 9.72
C TRP A 289 1.66 25.26 8.39
N SER A 290 2.04 24.11 7.84
CA SER A 290 2.61 24.02 6.51
C SER A 290 1.51 23.85 5.46
N THR A 291 1.35 24.84 4.58
CA THR A 291 0.49 24.71 3.38
C THR A 291 1.27 24.21 2.17
N TYR A 292 2.60 24.19 2.24
CA TYR A 292 3.48 23.61 1.21
C TYR A 292 3.62 22.09 1.34
N ALA A 293 3.91 21.61 2.55
CA ALA A 293 3.89 20.20 2.91
C ALA A 293 2.69 19.98 3.85
N SER A 294 1.55 19.60 3.28
CA SER A 294 0.25 19.52 3.96
C SER A 294 -0.19 18.07 4.20
N GLU A 295 0.77 17.15 4.31
CA GLU A 295 0.53 15.73 4.56
C GLU A 295 1.60 15.14 5.49
N GLY A 296 1.16 14.65 6.64
CA GLY A 296 2.00 13.94 7.62
C GLY A 296 2.17 12.45 7.33
N GLY A 297 1.32 11.87 6.49
CA GLY A 297 1.38 10.47 6.06
C GLY A 297 2.41 10.23 4.95
N ASN A 298 3.21 9.18 5.10
CA ASN A 298 4.17 8.78 4.07
C ASN A 298 3.48 7.91 2.99
N PHE A 299 2.79 8.54 2.04
CA PHE A 299 2.18 7.81 0.91
C PHE A 299 3.22 7.14 0.00
N GLY A 300 4.46 7.65 -0.02
CA GLY A 300 5.57 7.04 -0.76
C GLY A 300 5.90 5.62 -0.27
N PHE A 301 5.65 5.31 1.00
CA PHE A 301 5.85 3.97 1.56
C PHE A 301 5.09 2.87 0.80
N PHE A 302 3.92 3.17 0.24
CA PHE A 302 3.15 2.18 -0.52
C PHE A 302 3.75 1.86 -1.90
N THR A 303 4.74 2.63 -2.35
CA THR A 303 5.46 2.35 -3.61
C THR A 303 6.60 1.35 -3.44
N SER A 304 7.25 1.26 -2.27
CA SER A 304 8.45 0.44 -2.06
C SER A 304 8.92 0.45 -0.62
#